data_AF-A0A0R2CGH1-F1
#
_entry.id   AF-A0A0R2CGH1-F1
#
_cell.length_a   1.000
_cell.length_b   1.000
_cell.length_c   1.000
_cell.angle_alpha   90.00
_cell.angle_beta   90.00
_cell.angle_gamma   90.00
#
_symmetry.space_group_name_H-M   'P 1'
#
loop_
_entity.id
_entity.type
_entity.pdbx_description
1 polymer ?
#
loop_
_entity_poly.entity_id
_entity_poly.type
_entity_poly.pdbx_seq_one_letter_code
_entity_poly.pdbx_strand_id
1 'polypeptide(L)' 'MENQPLPSEDLIELRKMENVILTPHVGFFTNIAVQNMVDISLEDVLTVLAGKQSMHQVN' A
#
# COMPACT_ATOMS: atom_id res chain seq x y z
N MET A 1 -2.03 -7.94 19.79
CA MET A 1 -1.70 -6.54 19.47
C MET A 1 -2.69 -5.56 20.11
N GLU A 2 -3.61 -6.04 20.95
CA GLU A 2 -4.42 -5.16 21.79
C GLU A 2 -3.64 -4.89 23.09
N ASN A 3 -3.69 -3.65 23.58
CA ASN A 3 -3.05 -3.14 24.81
C ASN A 3 -1.56 -2.74 24.75
N GLN A 4 -0.99 -2.54 23.55
CA GLN A 4 0.32 -1.87 23.45
C GLN A 4 0.15 -0.34 23.37
N PRO A 5 1.01 0.45 24.04
CA PRO A 5 0.99 1.90 23.89
C PRO A 5 1.29 2.29 22.45
N LEU A 6 0.68 3.39 21.98
CA LEU A 6 0.98 3.90 20.65
C LEU A 6 2.45 4.34 20.60
N PRO A 7 3.21 3.97 19.55
CA PRO A 7 4.65 4.18 19.51
C PRO A 7 5.06 5.61 19.12
N SER A 8 4.11 6.49 18.77
CA SER A 8 4.37 7.83 18.21
C SER A 8 3.60 8.88 19.00
N GLU A 9 4.34 9.86 19.54
CA GLU A 9 3.77 11.02 20.22
C GLU A 9 2.91 11.86 19.26
N ASP A 10 3.36 12.09 18.02
CA ASP A 10 2.59 12.81 17.00
C ASP A 10 1.24 12.13 16.72
N LEU A 11 1.22 10.79 16.64
CA LEU A 11 -0.01 10.03 16.44
C LEU A 11 -0.96 10.18 17.65
N ILE A 12 -0.43 10.25 18.87
CA ILE A 12 -1.21 10.48 20.09
C ILE A 12 -1.81 11.89 20.10
N GLU A 13 -1.03 12.90 19.70
CA GLU A 13 -1.47 14.30 19.67
C GLU A 13 -2.54 14.53 18.61
N LEU A 14 -2.28 14.12 17.36
CA LEU A 14 -3.19 14.31 16.23
C LEU A 14 -4.53 13.60 16.43
N ARG A 15 -4.53 12.44 17.12
CA ARG A 15 -5.78 11.72 17.46
C ARG A 15 -6.71 12.47 18.41
N LYS A 16 -6.20 13.46 19.17
CA LYS A 16 -7.00 14.24 20.13
C LYS A 16 -7.64 15.49 19.50
N MET A 17 -7.23 15.87 18.29
CA MET A 17 -7.71 17.08 17.62
C MET A 17 -9.02 16.82 16.87
N GLU A 18 -10.10 17.54 17.21
CA GLU A 18 -11.43 17.35 16.59
C GLU A 18 -11.48 17.68 15.09
N ASN A 19 -10.54 18.51 14.62
CA ASN A 19 -10.43 18.95 13.23
C ASN A 19 -9.51 18.06 12.38
N VAL A 20 -9.08 16.90 12.88
CA VAL A 20 -8.16 15.98 12.18
C VAL A 20 -8.83 14.63 11.90
N ILE A 21 -8.73 14.17 10.64
CA ILE A 21 -9.16 12.83 10.23
C ILE A 21 -7.92 12.02 9.87
N LEU A 22 -7.75 10.85 10.51
CA LEU A 22 -6.64 9.93 10.27
C LEU A 22 -7.13 8.67 9.56
N THR A 23 -6.48 8.33 8.46
CA THR A 23 -6.70 7.07 7.74
C THR A 23 -5.37 6.32 7.61
N PRO A 24 -5.28 5.02 7.95
CA PRO A 24 -4.01 4.28 7.99
C PRO A 24 -3.50 3.88 6.59
N HIS A 25 -3.17 4.88 5.76
CA HIS A 25 -2.68 4.71 4.38
C HIS A 25 -3.57 3.80 3.49
N VAL A 26 -4.88 3.72 3.79
CA VAL A 26 -5.84 2.88 3.06
C VAL A 26 -6.37 3.54 1.79
N GLY A 27 -5.81 4.67 1.36
CA GLY A 27 -6.24 5.38 0.16
C GLY A 27 -6.16 4.53 -1.11
N PHE A 28 -5.20 3.60 -1.18
CA PHE A 28 -5.06 2.66 -2.30
C PHE A 28 -5.98 1.44 -2.17
N PHE A 29 -6.60 1.17 -1.02
CA PHE A 29 -7.27 -0.11 -0.74
C PHE A 29 -8.69 -0.14 -1.34
N THR A 30 -8.74 -0.17 -2.66
CA THR A 30 -9.96 -0.30 -3.47
C THR A 30 -9.89 -1.56 -4.31
N ASN A 31 -11.04 -2.12 -4.70
CA ASN A 31 -11.10 -3.33 -5.52
C ASN A 31 -10.31 -3.17 -6.84
N ILE A 32 -10.40 -1.98 -7.47
CA ILE A 32 -9.73 -1.70 -8.73
C ILE A 32 -8.21 -1.65 -8.54
N ALA A 33 -7.73 -0.94 -7.51
CA ALA A 33 -6.29 -0.86 -7.26
C ALA A 33 -5.69 -2.22 -6.92
N VAL A 34 -6.40 -3.04 -6.12
CA VAL A 34 -5.97 -4.41 -5.80
C VAL A 34 -5.94 -5.27 -7.06
N GLN A 35 -6.98 -5.23 -7.89
CA GLN A 35 -7.02 -5.94 -9.17
C GLN A 35 -5.85 -5.54 -10.07
N ASN A 36 -5.58 -4.24 -10.21
CA ASN A 36 -4.48 -3.74 -11.03
C ASN A 36 -3.12 -4.23 -10.53
N MET A 37 -2.89 -4.25 -9.21
CA MET A 37 -1.65 -4.80 -8.65
C MET A 37 -1.46 -6.28 -9.01
N VAL A 38 -2.54 -7.08 -8.96
CA VAL A 38 -2.49 -8.50 -9.35
C VAL A 38 -2.23 -8.63 -10.85
N ASP A 39 -3.00 -7.96 -11.70
CA ASP A 39 -2.90 -8.11 -13.16
C ASP A 39 -1.54 -7.68 -13.69
N ILE A 40 -1.06 -6.50 -13.26
CA ILE A 40 0.23 -5.96 -13.71
C ILE A 40 1.37 -6.90 -13.27
N SER A 41 1.37 -7.35 -12.01
CA SER A 41 2.44 -8.22 -11.51
C SER A 41 2.49 -9.57 -12.23
N LEU A 42 1.33 -10.16 -12.57
CA LEU A 42 1.27 -11.41 -13.32
C LEU A 42 1.71 -11.23 -14.77
N GLU A 43 1.31 -10.14 -15.43
CA GLU A 43 1.73 -9.82 -16.79
C GLU A 43 3.24 -9.59 -16.90
N ASP A 44 3.83 -8.92 -15.90
CA ASP A 44 5.29 -8.72 -15.82
C ASP A 44 6.03 -10.04 -15.69
N VAL A 45 5.53 -10.95 -14.85
CA VAL A 45 6.09 -12.31 -14.71
C VAL A 45 6.03 -13.07 -16.02
N LEU A 46 4.89 -13.05 -16.71
CA LEU A 46 4.74 -13.69 -18.02
C LEU A 46 5.70 -13.10 -19.07
N THR A 47 5.88 -11.78 -19.05
CA THR A 47 6.80 -11.08 -19.95
C THR A 47 8.25 -11.53 -19.73
N VAL A 48 8.69 -11.62 -18.48
CA VAL A 48 10.02 -12.10 -18.11
C VAL A 48 10.21 -13.56 -18.50
N LEU A 49 9.22 -14.43 -18.23
CA LEU A 49 9.26 -15.85 -18.61
C LEU A 49 9.30 -16.04 -20.14
N ALA A 50 8.72 -15.13 -20.91
CA ALA A 50 8.83 -15.10 -22.36
C ALA A 50 10.20 -14.60 -22.88
N GLY A 51 11.16 -14.34 -21.99
CA GLY A 51 12.50 -13.84 -22.32
C GLY A 51 12.53 -12.37 -22.72
N LYS A 52 11.49 -11.60 -22.42
CA LYS A 52 11.41 -10.16 -22.68
C LYS A 52 11.69 -9.36 -21.41
N GLN A 53 12.05 -8.09 -21.59
CA GLN A 53 12.20 -7.16 -20.47
C GLN A 53 10.83 -6.59 -20.10
N SER A 54 10.43 -6.72 -18.83
CA SER A 54 9.24 -6.05 -18.30
C SER A 54 9.47 -4.53 -18.22
N MET A 55 8.41 -3.75 -18.46
CA MET A 55 8.41 -2.29 -18.27
C MET A 55 8.78 -1.89 -16.84
N HIS A 56 8.40 -2.70 -15.85
CA HIS A 56 8.59 -2.43 -14.43
C HIS A 56 9.82 -3.14 -13.85
N GLN A 57 10.66 -3.71 -14.70
CA GLN A 57 11.88 -4.40 -14.26
C GLN A 57 12.85 -3.40 -13.62
N VAL A 58 13.25 -3.68 -12.37
CA VAL A 58 14.21 -2.89 -11.61
C VAL A 58 15.50 -3.68 -11.42
N ASN A 59 16.58 -3.19 -12.02
CA ASN A 59 17.91 -3.81 -12.01
C ASN A 59 19.00 -2.81 -12.42
#